data_AF-A0A0G0SQ98-F1
#
_entry.id   AF-A0A0G0SQ98-F1
#
_cell.length_a   1.000
_cell.length_b   1.000
_cell.length_c   1.000
_cell.angle_alpha   90.00
_cell.angle_beta   90.00
_cell.angle_gamma   90.00
#
_symmetry.space_group_name_H-M   'P 1'
#
loop_
_entity.id
_entity.type
_entity.pdbx_description
1 polymer ?
#
loop_
_entity_poly.entity_id
_entity_poly.type
_entity_poly.pdbx_seq_one_letter_code
_entity_poly.pdbx_strand_id
1 'polypeptide(L)'
;MVKLEELLANPKIKAIGEIGLDYYRYTSPASIQKKFFKSQLEVAIKNDKSVIVHNRAADSDIVSIIESVWSEHFEKRLVLHCVTPNSTIFDFAKKKNIFIGLDGDLTYDKDKLEFAKNFPLGLIVLETDSPYLTPEPLKKT
;
A
#
# COMPACT_ATOMS: atom_id res chain seq x y z
N MET A 1 3.82 -9.71 18.72
CA MET A 1 3.11 -10.34 17.58
C MET A 1 1.90 -11.16 18.01
N VAL A 2 1.92 -11.84 19.17
CA VAL A 2 0.80 -12.66 19.69
C VAL A 2 -0.58 -12.00 19.56
N LYS A 3 -0.69 -10.71 19.93
CA LYS A 3 -1.96 -9.97 19.87
C LYS A 3 -2.51 -9.76 18.44
N LEU A 4 -1.66 -9.74 17.41
CA LEU A 4 -2.13 -9.63 16.02
C LEU A 4 -2.69 -10.96 15.53
N GLU A 5 -2.00 -12.07 15.79
CA GLU A 5 -2.43 -13.41 15.37
C GLU A 5 -3.78 -13.80 16.02
N GLU A 6 -4.03 -13.39 17.27
CA GLU A 6 -5.33 -13.56 17.92
C GLU A 6 -6.48 -12.86 17.17
N LEU A 7 -6.24 -11.64 16.66
CA LEU A 7 -7.25 -10.91 15.88
C LEU A 7 -7.51 -11.56 14.52
N LEU A 8 -6.51 -12.23 13.94
CA LEU A 8 -6.62 -12.89 12.63
C LEU A 8 -7.57 -14.10 12.63
N ALA A 9 -7.90 -14.64 13.80
CA ALA A 9 -8.90 -15.69 13.96
C ALA A 9 -10.32 -15.22 13.61
N ASN A 10 -10.57 -13.90 13.61
CA ASN A 10 -11.87 -13.35 13.22
C ASN A 10 -12.06 -13.41 11.69
N PRO A 11 -13.10 -14.11 11.17
CA PRO A 11 -13.31 -14.27 9.73
C PRO A 11 -13.64 -12.96 9.00
N LYS A 12 -13.99 -11.88 9.72
CA LYS A 12 -14.18 -10.55 9.14
C LYS A 12 -12.86 -9.86 8.77
N ILE A 13 -11.73 -10.28 9.33
CA ILE A 13 -10.42 -9.70 9.02
C ILE A 13 -9.89 -10.32 7.73
N LYS A 14 -9.84 -9.51 6.66
CA LYS A 14 -9.45 -9.93 5.31
C LYS A 14 -8.01 -9.58 4.93
N ALA A 15 -7.45 -8.55 5.55
CA ALA A 15 -6.11 -8.07 5.24
C ALA A 15 -5.34 -7.69 6.52
N ILE A 16 -4.01 -7.70 6.41
CA ILE A 16 -3.10 -7.08 7.37
C ILE A 16 -2.76 -5.69 6.85
N GLY A 17 -3.03 -4.68 7.67
CA GLY A 17 -2.83 -3.29 7.32
C GLY A 17 -3.35 -2.35 8.40
N GLU A 18 -2.97 -1.07 8.37
CA GLU A 18 -2.01 -0.52 7.43
C GLU A 18 -0.57 -0.78 7.90
N ILE A 19 0.29 -1.27 7.00
CA ILE A 19 1.70 -1.56 7.27
C ILE A 19 2.58 -0.91 6.19
N GLY A 20 3.81 -0.53 6.49
CA GLY A 20 4.67 0.09 5.48
C GLY A 20 5.65 1.07 6.07
N LEU A 21 5.98 2.09 5.28
CA LEU A 21 7.00 3.09 5.62
C LEU A 21 6.45 4.50 5.37
N ASP A 22 6.66 5.39 6.33
CA ASP A 22 6.42 6.83 6.19
C ASP A 22 7.66 7.58 6.67
N TYR A 23 8.39 8.15 5.72
CA TYR A 23 9.59 8.95 6.01
C TYR A 23 9.29 10.45 6.14
N TYR A 24 8.02 10.84 6.01
CA TYR A 24 7.62 12.25 6.07
C TYR A 24 7.02 12.63 7.43
N ARG A 25 6.12 11.83 7.99
CA ARG A 25 5.38 12.17 9.22
C ARG A 25 5.86 11.46 10.48
N TYR A 26 6.15 10.17 10.41
CA TYR A 26 6.30 9.37 11.63
C TYR A 26 7.72 9.39 12.18
N THR A 27 7.82 9.47 13.52
CA THR A 27 9.07 9.64 14.27
C THR A 27 9.79 8.32 14.58
N SER A 28 9.21 7.18 14.20
CA SER A 28 9.88 5.88 14.39
C SER A 28 11.12 5.81 13.50
N PRO A 29 12.28 5.36 14.03
CA PRO A 29 13.48 5.21 13.21
C PRO A 29 13.22 4.32 12.00
N ALA A 30 13.79 4.67 10.84
CA ALA A 30 13.60 3.91 9.61
C ALA A 30 13.91 2.41 9.79
N SER A 31 14.96 2.06 10.53
CA SER A 31 15.31 0.67 10.85
C SER A 31 14.19 -0.10 11.55
N ILE A 32 13.45 0.56 12.45
CA ILE A 32 12.32 -0.03 13.16
C ILE A 32 11.12 -0.18 12.23
N GLN A 33 10.82 0.84 11.42
CA GLN A 33 9.75 0.76 10.42
C GLN A 33 9.99 -0.43 9.46
N LYS A 34 11.20 -0.53 8.89
CA LYS A 34 11.60 -1.63 7.98
C LYS A 34 11.47 -3.01 8.65
N LYS A 35 11.96 -3.14 9.89
CA LYS A 35 11.90 -4.41 10.64
C LYS A 35 10.46 -4.89 10.80
N PHE A 36 9.56 -4.02 11.25
CA PHE A 36 8.17 -4.39 11.49
C PHE A 36 7.35 -4.49 10.20
N PHE A 37 7.66 -3.70 9.17
CA PHE A 37 7.03 -3.87 7.87
C PHE A 37 7.32 -5.27 7.30
N LYS A 38 8.60 -5.67 7.25
CA LYS A 38 9.01 -7.01 6.81
C LYS A 38 8.33 -8.11 7.62
N SER A 39 8.36 -8.01 8.95
CA SER A 39 7.76 -9.02 9.82
C SER A 39 6.24 -9.15 9.61
N GLN A 40 5.53 -8.06 9.34
CA GLN A 40 4.08 -8.12 9.11
C GLN A 40 3.73 -8.69 7.73
N LEU A 41 4.57 -8.51 6.72
CA LEU A 41 4.45 -9.21 5.43
C LEU A 41 4.57 -10.73 5.61
N GLU A 42 5.55 -11.19 6.40
CA GLU A 42 5.73 -12.61 6.72
C GLU A 42 4.52 -13.18 7.48
N VAL A 43 3.94 -12.41 8.42
CA VAL A 43 2.69 -12.80 9.11
C VAL A 43 1.52 -12.90 8.14
N ALA A 44 1.43 -12.03 7.13
CA ALA A 44 0.36 -12.08 6.13
C ALA A 44 0.41 -13.35 5.29
N ILE A 45 1.62 -13.77 4.86
CA ILE A 45 1.83 -15.04 4.16
C ILE A 45 1.41 -16.21 5.06
N LYS A 46 1.93 -16.25 6.30
CA LYS A 46 1.66 -17.32 7.26
C LYS A 46 0.17 -17.55 7.52
N ASN A 47 -0.62 -16.47 7.50
CA ASN A 47 -2.04 -16.49 7.85
C ASN A 47 -2.99 -16.36 6.64
N ASP A 48 -2.47 -16.51 5.42
CA ASP A 48 -3.24 -16.39 4.18
C ASP A 48 -4.09 -15.10 4.10
N LYS A 49 -3.47 -13.96 4.44
CA LYS A 49 -4.13 -12.65 4.42
C LYS A 49 -3.60 -11.76 3.30
N SER A 50 -4.50 -10.97 2.71
CA SER A 50 -4.11 -9.88 1.83
C SER A 50 -3.39 -8.77 2.62
N VAL A 51 -2.74 -7.84 1.93
CA VAL A 51 -1.95 -6.77 2.55
C VAL A 51 -2.36 -5.40 2.00
N ILE A 52 -2.47 -4.42 2.90
CA ILE A 52 -2.63 -3.01 2.56
C ILE A 52 -1.36 -2.28 3.00
N VAL A 53 -0.63 -1.71 2.04
CA VAL A 53 0.69 -1.11 2.24
C VAL A 53 0.63 0.40 2.16
N HIS A 54 1.09 1.06 3.23
CA HIS A 54 1.41 2.49 3.25
C HIS A 54 2.78 2.75 2.62
N ASN A 55 2.87 3.76 1.77
CA ASN A 55 4.14 4.26 1.28
C ASN A 55 4.13 5.78 1.21
N ARG A 56 5.01 6.43 1.96
CA ARG A 56 5.27 7.86 1.81
C ARG A 56 6.76 8.16 1.84
N ALA A 57 7.26 8.66 0.71
CA ALA A 57 8.66 9.03 0.49
C ALA A 57 9.66 7.88 0.77
N ALA A 58 9.25 6.63 0.56
CA ALA A 58 10.03 5.44 0.88
C ALA A 58 10.01 4.39 -0.26
N ASP A 59 9.77 4.82 -1.50
CA ASP A 59 9.49 3.95 -2.66
C ASP A 59 10.51 2.81 -2.83
N SER A 60 11.80 3.14 -2.84
CA SER A 60 12.87 2.14 -3.03
C SER A 60 12.94 1.12 -1.91
N ASP A 61 12.69 1.53 -0.66
CA ASP A 61 12.69 0.63 0.49
C ASP A 61 11.44 -0.24 0.52
N ILE A 62 10.29 0.29 0.12
CA ILE A 62 9.05 -0.49 -0.05
C ILE A 62 9.29 -1.61 -1.06
N VAL A 63 9.80 -1.28 -2.25
CA VAL A 63 10.11 -2.28 -3.28
C VAL A 63 11.12 -3.30 -2.78
N SER A 64 12.25 -2.84 -2.24
CA SER A 64 13.31 -3.72 -1.75
C SER A 64 12.83 -4.69 -0.67
N ILE A 65 12.01 -4.23 0.27
CA ILE A 65 11.50 -5.08 1.36
C ILE A 65 10.48 -6.08 0.82
N ILE A 66 9.51 -5.64 0.02
CA ILE A 66 8.51 -6.55 -0.57
C ILE A 66 9.22 -7.59 -1.44
N GLU A 67 10.22 -7.21 -2.23
CA GLU A 67 11.02 -8.15 -3.03
C GLU A 67 11.77 -9.17 -2.16
N SER A 68 12.32 -8.73 -1.02
CA SER A 68 13.08 -9.61 -0.11
C SER A 68 12.24 -10.71 0.54
N VAL A 69 10.91 -10.54 0.59
CA VAL A 69 9.96 -11.52 1.12
C VAL A 69 8.91 -11.94 0.08
N TRP A 70 9.20 -11.71 -1.21
CA TRP A 70 8.22 -11.93 -2.26
C TRP A 70 7.75 -13.39 -2.27
N SER A 71 6.44 -13.54 -2.36
CA SER A 71 5.74 -14.82 -2.52
C SER A 71 4.62 -14.62 -3.53
N GLU A 72 4.29 -15.65 -4.32
CA GLU A 72 3.13 -15.64 -5.22
C GLU A 72 1.82 -15.36 -4.46
N HIS A 73 1.80 -15.60 -3.15
CA HIS A 73 0.71 -15.19 -2.26
C HIS A 73 0.34 -13.70 -2.38
N PHE A 74 1.30 -12.81 -2.69
CA PHE A 74 1.02 -11.37 -2.82
C PHE A 74 0.44 -10.97 -4.18
N GLU A 75 0.52 -11.83 -5.18
CA GLU A 75 -0.01 -11.55 -6.51
C GLU A 75 -1.53 -11.32 -6.42
N LYS A 76 -2.02 -10.15 -6.86
CA LYS A 76 -3.43 -9.73 -6.71
C LYS A 76 -3.96 -9.85 -5.27
N ARG A 77 -3.10 -9.71 -4.26
CA ARG A 77 -3.47 -9.71 -2.84
C ARG A 77 -2.75 -8.64 -2.02
N LEU A 78 -1.92 -7.82 -2.67
CA LEU A 78 -1.28 -6.66 -2.09
C LEU A 78 -1.83 -5.40 -2.77
N VAL A 79 -2.19 -4.39 -1.96
CA VAL A 79 -2.59 -3.06 -2.42
C VAL A 79 -1.55 -2.05 -1.91
N LEU A 80 -0.98 -1.27 -2.82
CA LEU A 80 -0.27 -0.03 -2.48
C LEU A 80 -1.33 1.07 -2.31
N HIS A 81 -1.71 1.32 -1.07
CA HIS A 81 -2.71 2.31 -0.68
C HIS A 81 -2.19 3.73 -0.96
N CYS A 82 -3.10 4.61 -1.36
CA CYS A 82 -2.89 6.02 -1.62
C CYS A 82 -1.63 6.26 -2.46
N VAL A 83 -1.56 5.59 -3.62
CA VAL A 83 -0.33 5.57 -4.40
C VAL A 83 0.07 6.99 -4.84
N THR A 84 1.34 7.32 -4.67
CA THR A 84 1.93 8.55 -5.21
C THR A 84 2.61 8.23 -6.55
N PRO A 85 2.53 9.11 -7.56
CA PRO A 85 3.19 8.89 -8.85
C PRO A 85 4.69 8.66 -8.71
N ASN A 86 5.15 7.47 -9.08
CA ASN A 86 6.56 7.10 -9.06
C ASN A 86 6.82 5.96 -10.06
N SER A 87 7.83 6.11 -10.92
CA SER A 87 8.15 5.12 -11.96
C SER A 87 8.60 3.77 -11.40
N THR A 88 9.33 3.77 -10.27
CA THR A 88 9.79 2.55 -9.60
C THR A 88 8.61 1.76 -9.06
N ILE A 89 7.64 2.44 -8.44
CA ILE A 89 6.39 1.82 -7.99
C ILE A 89 5.55 1.33 -9.18
N PHE A 90 5.45 2.13 -10.24
CA PHE A 90 4.71 1.78 -11.45
C PHE A 90 5.18 0.45 -12.04
N ASP A 91 6.48 0.37 -12.33
CA ASP A 91 7.08 -0.80 -12.98
C ASP A 91 7.03 -2.02 -12.06
N PHE A 92 7.31 -1.82 -10.77
CA PHE A 92 7.24 -2.88 -9.78
C PHE A 92 5.83 -3.46 -9.66
N ALA A 93 4.82 -2.61 -9.44
CA ALA A 93 3.45 -3.05 -9.22
C ALA A 93 2.90 -3.77 -10.47
N LYS A 94 3.18 -3.23 -11.66
CA LYS A 94 2.80 -3.85 -12.93
C LYS A 94 3.47 -5.20 -13.15
N LYS A 95 4.79 -5.29 -12.90
CA LYS A 95 5.56 -6.54 -13.06
C LYS A 95 5.09 -7.65 -12.11
N LYS A 96 4.62 -7.26 -10.92
CA LYS A 96 4.24 -8.18 -9.84
C LYS A 96 2.73 -8.39 -9.70
N ASN A 97 1.91 -7.84 -10.61
CA ASN A 97 0.45 -7.85 -10.54
C ASN A 97 -0.10 -7.40 -9.17
N ILE A 98 0.47 -6.32 -8.64
CA ILE A 98 0.05 -5.67 -7.39
C ILE A 98 -0.99 -4.60 -7.71
N PHE A 99 -1.98 -4.45 -6.82
CA PHE A 99 -2.98 -3.40 -6.95
C PHE A 99 -2.44 -2.04 -6.50
N ILE A 100 -2.89 -0.97 -7.15
CA ILE A 100 -2.71 0.40 -6.69
C ILE A 100 -4.04 0.99 -6.24
N GLY A 101 -4.03 1.70 -5.13
CA GLY A 101 -5.18 2.46 -4.62
C GLY A 101 -5.18 3.90 -5.11
N LEU A 102 -6.34 4.36 -5.60
CA LEU A 102 -6.57 5.74 -6.04
C LEU A 102 -7.70 6.37 -5.24
N ASP A 103 -7.41 7.53 -4.64
CA ASP A 103 -8.32 8.30 -3.80
C ASP A 103 -8.83 9.56 -4.50
N GLY A 104 -9.49 10.43 -3.74
CA GLY A 104 -10.04 11.70 -4.23
C GLY A 104 -8.99 12.71 -4.70
N ASP A 105 -7.72 12.55 -4.34
CA ASP A 105 -6.63 13.38 -4.86
C ASP A 105 -6.40 13.24 -6.37
N LEU A 106 -6.86 12.13 -6.96
CA LEU A 106 -6.91 11.93 -8.40
C LEU A 106 -7.64 13.07 -9.15
N THR A 107 -8.60 13.76 -8.50
CA THR A 107 -9.38 14.81 -9.15
C THR A 107 -8.62 16.14 -9.28
N TYR A 108 -7.57 16.37 -8.48
CA TYR A 108 -6.83 17.64 -8.45
C TYR A 108 -5.32 17.49 -8.66
N ASP A 109 -4.78 16.28 -8.54
CA ASP A 109 -3.38 15.96 -8.86
C ASP A 109 -3.28 15.47 -10.32
N LYS A 110 -2.73 16.33 -11.18
CA LYS A 110 -2.57 16.05 -12.61
C LYS A 110 -1.57 14.92 -12.87
N ASP A 111 -0.53 14.80 -12.04
CA ASP A 111 0.49 13.77 -12.19
C ASP A 111 -0.09 12.41 -11.78
N LYS A 112 -0.92 12.37 -10.72
CA LYS A 112 -1.66 11.16 -10.32
C LYS A 112 -2.68 10.74 -11.37
N LEU A 113 -3.37 11.70 -11.99
CA LEU A 113 -4.28 11.41 -13.09
C LEU A 113 -3.55 10.80 -14.30
N GLU A 114 -2.40 11.35 -14.68
CA GLU A 114 -1.63 10.82 -15.81
C GLU A 114 -0.99 9.45 -15.49
N PHE A 115 -0.50 9.27 -14.27
CA PHE A 115 -0.04 7.98 -13.77
C PHE A 115 -1.13 6.90 -13.88
N ALA A 116 -2.33 7.21 -13.40
CA ALA A 116 -3.47 6.29 -13.41
C ALA A 116 -3.92 5.90 -14.83
N LYS A 117 -3.95 6.85 -15.78
CA LYS A 117 -4.32 6.58 -17.18
C LYS A 117 -3.41 5.56 -17.86
N ASN A 118 -2.14 5.54 -17.48
CA ASN A 118 -1.14 4.65 -18.07
C ASN A 118 -1.05 3.29 -17.33
N PHE A 119 -1.71 3.14 -16.18
CA PHE A 119 -1.68 1.91 -15.39
C PHE A 119 -2.75 0.90 -15.84
N PRO A 120 -2.50 -0.42 -15.79
CA PRO A 120 -3.50 -1.42 -16.17
C PRO A 120 -4.77 -1.33 -15.32
N LEU A 121 -5.92 -1.09 -15.96
CA LEU A 121 -7.21 -0.91 -15.28
C LEU A 121 -7.57 -2.07 -14.33
N GLY A 122 -7.24 -3.31 -14.69
CA GLY A 122 -7.50 -4.51 -13.88
C GLY A 122 -6.65 -4.61 -12.60
N LEU A 123 -5.73 -3.67 -12.37
CA LEU A 123 -4.89 -3.57 -11.17
C LEU A 123 -5.13 -2.26 -10.39
N ILE A 124 -6.23 -1.56 -10.67
CA ILE A 124 -6.62 -0.33 -9.96
C ILE A 124 -7.77 -0.65 -9.00
N VAL A 125 -7.67 -0.17 -7.77
CA VAL A 125 -8.77 -0.15 -6.80
C VAL A 125 -9.10 1.29 -6.40
N LEU A 126 -10.37 1.53 -6.08
CA LEU A 126 -10.85 2.85 -5.63
C LEU A 126 -10.91 2.90 -4.11
N GLU A 127 -10.58 4.06 -3.57
CA GLU A 127 -10.59 4.36 -2.16
C GLU A 127 -11.00 5.81 -1.92
N THR A 128 -11.21 6.17 -0.65
CA THR A 128 -11.57 7.53 -0.26
C THR A 128 -10.59 8.13 0.74
N ASP A 129 -9.76 7.29 1.36
CA ASP A 129 -9.01 7.58 2.58
C ASP A 129 -9.78 8.44 3.62
N SER A 130 -11.09 8.23 3.74
CA SER A 130 -11.94 9.07 4.60
C SER A 130 -11.42 9.05 6.05
N PRO A 131 -11.30 10.22 6.72
CA PRO A 131 -11.90 11.51 6.36
C PRO A 131 -11.00 12.45 5.53
N TYR A 132 -9.90 11.95 4.96
CA TYR A 132 -8.92 12.72 4.20
C TYR A 132 -9.26 12.76 2.70
N LEU A 133 -8.38 13.40 1.92
CA LEU A 133 -8.36 13.42 0.45
C LEU A 133 -9.73 13.67 -0.21
N THR A 134 -10.48 14.64 0.33
CA THR A 134 -11.77 15.04 -0.23
C THR A 134 -11.60 15.41 -1.70
N PRO A 135 -12.35 14.78 -2.64
CA PRO A 135 -12.23 15.08 -4.06
C PRO A 135 -12.78 16.48 -4.40
N GLU A 136 -12.32 17.03 -5.52
CA GLU A 136 -12.99 18.17 -6.15
C GLU A 136 -14.40 17.78 -6.64
N PRO A 137 -15.37 18.71 -6.59
CA PRO A 137 -15.24 20.12 -6.17
C PRO A 137 -15.44 20.34 -4.65
N LEU A 138 -15.59 19.28 -3.85
CA LEU A 138 -15.92 19.39 -2.43
C LEU A 138 -14.72 19.74 -1.53
N LYS A 139 -13.50 19.51 -2.02
CA LYS A 139 -12.26 19.89 -1.33
C LYS A 139 -12.29 21.36 -0.94
N LYS A 140 -12.15 21.64 0.36
CA LYS A 140 -11.89 22.99 0.89
C LYS A 140 -10.39 23.10 1.13
N THR A 141 -9.76 24.12 0.53
CA THR A 141 -8.33 24.47 0.72
C THR A 141 -8.03 24.82 2.16
#